data_AF-A0AA40BXG7-F1
#
_entry.id   AF-A0AA40BXG7-F1
#
_cell.length_a   1.000
_cell.length_b   1.000
_cell.length_c   1.000
_cell.angle_alpha   90.00
_cell.angle_beta   90.00
_cell.angle_gamma   90.00
#
_symmetry.space_group_name_H-M   'P 1'
#
loop_
_entity.id
_entity.type
_entity.pdbx_description
1 polymer ?
#
loop_
_entity_poly.entity_id
_entity_poly.type
_entity_poly.pdbx_seq_one_letter_code
_entity_poly.pdbx_strand_id
1 'polypeptide(L)'
;MLQVSVAVGLRVESQTLDLMPDGVNKPFALTTISSVIEIAALLGIYWKQFDRATDRYLAQGNGVLITGISVPHVGTVFTVAQYGELHLGENRVIPSDSAMKLSLGAVPTLFQEDPTTLKLGLTQDPRDVSILKLGNLKEIADTMILMDCNTTTANYFRQPDSKHGHIFPIPFEPVGMLCKPLYVRKTRLQMLPNPTPYRWDKHFFNLRKLISEHQKRLRQVIKYNANLNRFEAIASDLVEALMRHEVGEWERRTRKLPLVETMKAEMKRSMNAPTENGPQAAGAHEDLTTGSWQKFLSLGKLRNRKPFGTDEESHTQSSKSPTKTKDSGPGCTVSLLDSLHDVILECDRYLLKQERVLVRVVLSEHFQQVLKMLNNDDDDDDDDDDDYDANGPRVKRRAGRKCEDLSVASPEDSQGMLMDIYFRDVLHEVKRRAGSRVSKMTFYKLRPYAASRNEERFSHKFPKVPLDIMSDDEEEDDTQHHEPEDTRRHEPVAESIWCVLVFRMLCWLTLHDFDKGDLQVSQSELLGLQLPVYVS
;
A
#
# COMPACT_ATOMS: atom_id res chain seq x y z
N MET A 1 5.57 14.10 23.31
CA MET A 1 5.66 14.39 21.87
C MET A 1 6.99 13.86 21.38
N LEU A 2 7.00 12.89 20.47
CA LEU A 2 8.23 12.53 19.75
C LEU A 2 8.39 13.50 18.59
N GLN A 3 9.52 14.20 18.58
CA GLN A 3 9.88 15.14 17.52
C GLN A 3 10.49 14.30 16.39
N VAL A 4 9.69 13.94 15.38
CA VAL A 4 10.21 13.32 14.16
C VAL A 4 10.81 14.42 13.29
N SER A 5 12.13 14.41 13.11
CA SER A 5 12.84 15.35 12.25
C SER A 5 12.94 14.79 10.83
N VAL A 6 12.27 15.43 9.88
CA VAL A 6 12.53 15.21 8.44
C VAL A 6 13.64 16.18 8.06
N ALA A 7 14.75 15.67 7.51
CA ALA A 7 15.85 16.49 7.02
C ALA A 7 15.58 16.85 5.55
N VAL A 8 14.97 18.01 5.32
CA VAL A 8 14.84 18.57 3.97
C VAL A 8 16.05 19.45 3.71
N GLY A 9 16.81 19.15 2.64
CA GLY A 9 17.91 19.99 2.17
C GLY A 9 17.36 21.24 1.51
N LEU A 10 17.25 22.33 2.27
CA LEU A 10 16.96 23.66 1.72
C LEU A 10 18.27 24.40 1.51
N ARG A 11 18.59 24.72 0.25
CA ARG A 11 19.69 25.63 -0.06
C ARG A 11 19.14 27.02 -0.30
N VAL A 12 19.54 27.98 0.54
CA VAL A 12 19.25 29.39 0.34
C VAL A 12 20.44 30.00 -0.38
N GLU A 13 20.24 30.44 -1.63
CA GLU A 13 21.24 31.20 -2.38
C GLU A 13 20.77 32.65 -2.49
N SER A 14 21.61 33.58 -2.06
CA SER A 14 21.38 35.02 -2.23
C SER A 14 21.74 35.43 -3.66
N GLN A 15 20.73 35.54 -4.53
CA GLN A 15 20.90 36.09 -5.87
C GLN A 15 20.57 37.58 -5.89
N THR A 16 21.34 38.36 -6.65
CA THR A 16 21.04 39.76 -6.92
C THR A 16 19.80 39.84 -7.81
N LEU A 17 18.78 40.56 -7.34
CA LEU A 17 17.49 40.75 -8.02
C LEU A 17 17.63 41.30 -9.46
N ASP A 18 18.75 41.97 -9.78
CA ASP A 18 19.05 42.55 -11.10
C ASP A 18 19.19 41.53 -12.24
N LEU A 19 19.33 40.22 -11.94
CA LEU A 19 19.45 39.16 -12.95
C LEU A 19 18.16 38.34 -13.15
N MET A 20 17.08 38.66 -12.43
CA MET A 20 15.83 37.90 -12.54
C MET A 20 15.01 38.36 -13.75
N PRO A 21 14.43 37.43 -14.54
CA PRO A 21 13.57 37.80 -15.67
C PRO A 21 12.36 38.61 -15.25
N ASP A 22 11.88 39.47 -16.16
CA ASP A 22 10.68 40.28 -15.97
C ASP A 22 9.48 39.40 -15.57
N GLY A 23 9.03 39.52 -14.31
CA GLY A 23 7.93 38.73 -13.76
C GLY A 23 8.25 38.01 -12.45
N VAL A 24 9.52 37.92 -12.06
CA VAL A 24 9.89 37.37 -10.75
C VAL A 24 9.99 38.49 -9.70
N ASN A 25 8.92 38.67 -8.94
CA ASN A 25 8.84 39.69 -7.89
C ASN A 25 9.04 39.14 -6.47
N LYS A 26 9.36 37.84 -6.31
CA LYS A 26 9.43 37.16 -5.00
C LYS A 26 10.72 36.33 -4.89
N PRO A 27 11.29 36.19 -3.68
CA PRO A 27 12.40 35.29 -3.46
C PRO A 27 11.94 33.84 -3.69
N PHE A 28 12.74 33.07 -4.42
CA PHE A 28 12.51 31.64 -4.60
C PHE A 28 13.43 30.81 -3.72
N ALA A 29 12.90 29.71 -3.17
CA ALA A 29 13.73 28.66 -2.62
C ALA A 29 14.13 27.67 -3.71
N LEU A 30 15.40 27.26 -3.75
CA LEU A 30 15.87 26.20 -4.64
C LEU A 30 15.74 24.85 -3.95
N THR A 31 15.06 23.90 -4.59
CA THR A 31 14.91 22.52 -4.12
C THR A 31 14.93 21.55 -5.29
N THR A 32 14.60 20.27 -5.08
CA THR A 32 14.46 19.28 -6.14
C THR A 32 13.01 18.87 -6.34
N ILE A 33 12.64 18.45 -7.55
CA ILE A 33 11.28 17.95 -7.83
C ILE A 33 10.88 16.77 -6.93
N SER A 34 11.83 15.86 -6.63
CA SER A 34 11.62 14.76 -5.68
C SER A 34 11.26 15.29 -4.29
N SER A 35 12.00 16.30 -3.80
CA SER A 35 11.72 16.91 -2.50
C SER A 35 10.32 17.56 -2.47
N VAL A 36 9.89 18.18 -3.57
CA VAL A 36 8.52 18.74 -3.67
C VAL A 36 7.47 17.65 -3.58
N ILE A 37 7.67 16.51 -4.24
CA ILE A 37 6.77 15.35 -4.18
C ILE A 37 6.70 14.80 -2.75
N GLU A 38 7.84 14.66 -2.09
CA GLU A 38 7.92 14.18 -0.70
C GLU A 38 7.23 15.13 0.27
N ILE A 39 7.47 16.45 0.13
CA ILE A 39 6.80 17.48 0.94
C ILE A 39 5.29 17.44 0.71
N ALA A 40 4.84 17.30 -0.55
CA ALA A 40 3.43 17.18 -0.88
C ALA A 40 2.80 15.97 -0.17
N ALA A 41 3.43 14.80 -0.26
CA ALA A 41 2.98 13.59 0.41
C ALA A 41 2.91 13.76 1.95
N LEU A 42 3.94 14.34 2.58
CA LEU A 42 3.95 14.59 4.04
C LEU A 42 2.85 15.54 4.50
N LEU A 43 2.44 16.46 3.64
CA LEU A 43 1.36 17.41 3.90
C LEU A 43 -0.03 16.84 3.57
N GLY A 44 -0.12 15.61 3.04
CA GLY A 44 -1.37 15.01 2.61
C GLY A 44 -1.92 15.67 1.33
N ILE A 45 -1.03 16.15 0.47
CA ILE A 45 -1.32 16.75 -0.83
C ILE A 45 -1.04 15.68 -1.88
N TYR A 46 -2.00 15.44 -2.76
CA TYR A 46 -1.91 14.43 -3.81
C TYR A 46 -1.93 15.08 -5.19
N TRP A 47 -1.24 14.46 -6.13
CA TRP A 47 -1.07 15.01 -7.48
C TRP A 47 -2.32 14.75 -8.33
N LYS A 48 -2.83 15.78 -8.99
CA LYS A 48 -3.91 15.72 -9.98
C LYS A 48 -3.39 15.74 -11.40
N GLN A 49 -2.33 16.50 -11.63
CA GLN A 49 -1.63 16.56 -12.88
C GLN A 49 -0.14 16.57 -12.59
N PHE A 50 0.59 15.70 -13.27
CA PHE A 50 2.05 15.68 -13.20
C PHE A 50 2.56 15.35 -14.60
N ASP A 51 2.69 16.39 -15.43
CA ASP A 51 3.12 16.25 -16.81
C ASP A 51 4.47 16.94 -17.01
N ARG A 52 5.49 16.12 -17.23
CA ARG A 52 6.86 16.56 -17.50
C ARG A 52 7.08 17.04 -18.93
N ALA A 53 6.27 16.61 -19.88
CA ALA A 53 6.43 16.99 -21.29
C ALA A 53 5.93 18.43 -21.51
N THR A 54 4.89 18.83 -20.79
CA THR A 54 4.32 20.19 -20.86
C THR A 54 4.71 21.09 -19.70
N ASP A 55 5.52 20.59 -18.75
CA ASP A 55 5.89 21.26 -17.50
C ASP A 55 4.67 21.81 -16.72
N ARG A 56 3.60 21.02 -16.67
CA ARG A 56 2.37 21.36 -15.95
C ARG A 56 2.18 20.45 -14.77
N TYR A 57 2.17 21.05 -13.59
CA TYR A 57 2.06 20.34 -12.33
C TYR A 57 0.92 20.93 -11.50
N LEU A 58 0.06 20.07 -10.96
CA LEU A 58 -1.07 20.44 -10.11
C LEU A 58 -1.23 19.38 -9.03
N ALA A 59 -1.10 19.80 -7.77
CA ALA A 59 -1.41 18.96 -6.60
C ALA A 59 -2.37 19.71 -5.69
N GLN A 60 -3.28 18.98 -5.06
CA GLN A 60 -4.21 19.55 -4.08
C GLN A 60 -4.43 18.56 -2.96
N GLY A 61 -4.67 19.05 -1.76
CA GLY A 61 -5.01 18.23 -0.62
C GLY A 61 -4.75 18.96 0.69
N ASN A 62 -5.45 18.55 1.74
CA ASN A 62 -5.30 19.13 3.08
C ASN A 62 -5.35 20.68 3.14
N GLY A 63 -6.14 21.33 2.28
CA GLY A 63 -6.24 22.79 2.23
C GLY A 63 -5.07 23.52 1.56
N VAL A 64 -4.18 22.80 0.88
CA VAL A 64 -3.02 23.33 0.14
C VAL A 64 -3.13 22.97 -1.34
N LEU A 65 -2.77 23.93 -2.19
CA LEU A 65 -2.65 23.81 -3.63
C LEU A 65 -1.19 24.02 -4.03
N ILE A 66 -0.65 23.12 -4.84
CA ILE A 66 0.66 23.25 -5.46
C ILE A 66 0.46 23.35 -6.97
N THR A 67 0.94 24.42 -7.59
CA THR A 67 0.93 24.59 -9.05
C THR A 67 2.36 24.76 -9.54
N GLY A 68 2.76 24.04 -10.60
CA GLY A 68 4.06 24.18 -11.23
C GLY A 68 3.93 24.52 -12.71
N ILE A 69 4.75 25.49 -13.15
CA ILE A 69 4.85 25.93 -14.55
C ILE A 69 6.31 26.14 -14.95
N SER A 70 6.61 26.00 -16.25
CA SER A 70 7.88 26.43 -16.82
C SER A 70 7.90 27.95 -17.00
N VAL A 71 8.87 28.62 -16.38
CA VAL A 71 9.12 30.05 -16.57
C VAL A 71 10.34 30.23 -17.46
N PRO A 72 10.23 30.96 -18.59
CA PRO A 72 11.37 31.19 -19.48
C PRO A 72 12.59 31.72 -18.74
N HIS A 73 13.77 31.17 -19.04
CA HIS A 73 15.06 31.52 -18.44
C HIS A 73 15.24 31.22 -16.94
N VAL A 74 14.17 30.86 -16.21
CA VAL A 74 14.24 30.43 -14.80
C VAL A 74 14.19 28.90 -14.69
N GLY A 75 13.29 28.26 -15.42
CA GLY A 75 13.00 26.82 -15.32
C GLY A 75 11.67 26.55 -14.62
N THR A 76 11.52 25.35 -14.06
CA THR A 76 10.29 24.95 -13.38
C THR A 76 10.13 25.67 -12.04
N VAL A 77 9.04 26.41 -11.90
CA VAL A 77 8.67 27.13 -10.68
C VAL A 77 7.38 26.55 -10.13
N PHE A 78 7.41 26.09 -8.88
CA PHE A 78 6.25 25.70 -8.09
C PHE A 78 5.79 26.86 -7.22
N THR A 79 4.47 27.03 -7.11
CA THR A 79 3.84 27.98 -6.18
C THR A 79 2.98 27.18 -5.22
N VAL A 80 3.14 27.45 -3.92
CA VAL A 80 2.34 26.81 -2.87
C VAL A 80 1.35 27.81 -2.31
N ALA A 81 0.05 27.50 -2.41
CA ALA A 81 -1.01 28.34 -1.91
C ALA A 81 -1.88 27.59 -0.90
N GLN A 82 -2.03 28.14 0.30
CA GLN A 82 -3.00 27.64 1.28
C GLN A 82 -4.36 28.28 1.01
N TYR A 83 -5.39 27.46 0.84
CA TYR A 83 -6.78 27.90 0.63
C TYR A 83 -7.76 27.37 1.69
N GLY A 84 -7.31 26.52 2.62
CA GLY A 84 -8.13 25.95 3.69
C GLY A 84 -7.37 25.69 4.99
N GLU A 85 -8.06 25.09 5.97
CA GLU A 85 -7.46 24.67 7.23
C GLU A 85 -6.59 23.42 7.04
N LEU A 86 -5.40 23.43 7.65
CA LEU A 86 -4.45 22.32 7.66
C LEU A 86 -4.81 21.33 8.77
N HIS A 87 -5.20 20.12 8.42
CA HIS A 87 -5.44 19.04 9.39
C HIS A 87 -4.21 18.13 9.47
N LEU A 88 -3.35 18.37 10.47
CA LEU A 88 -2.12 17.57 10.71
C LEU A 88 -2.31 16.45 11.75
N GLY A 89 -3.49 15.83 11.77
CA GLY A 89 -3.91 14.84 12.77
C GLY A 89 -3.53 13.39 12.45
N GLU A 90 -4.40 12.44 12.82
CA GLU A 90 -4.20 10.99 12.63
C GLU A 90 -4.04 10.58 11.16
N ASN A 91 -4.54 11.40 10.22
CA ASN A 91 -4.43 11.19 8.77
C ASN A 91 -3.09 11.69 8.18
N ARG A 92 -2.10 11.98 9.02
CA ARG A 92 -0.77 12.39 8.56
C ARG A 92 0.00 11.18 8.03
N VAL A 93 0.66 11.36 6.89
CA VAL A 93 1.56 10.35 6.32
C VAL A 93 2.72 10.04 7.27
N ILE A 94 3.09 8.77 7.36
CA ILE A 94 4.20 8.29 8.18
C ILE A 94 5.51 8.96 7.73
N PRO A 95 6.20 9.73 8.59
CA PRO A 95 7.43 10.43 8.25
C PRO A 95 8.63 9.46 8.26
N SER A 96 8.76 8.68 7.19
CA SER A 96 9.87 7.75 6.96
C SER A 96 10.32 7.82 5.51
N ASP A 97 11.62 7.81 5.25
CA ASP A 97 12.18 7.77 3.90
C ASP A 97 11.60 6.62 3.07
N SER A 98 11.32 5.48 3.70
CA SER A 98 10.73 4.33 3.02
C SER A 98 9.26 4.55 2.66
N ALA A 99 8.52 5.28 3.50
CA ALA A 99 7.16 5.70 3.19
C ALA A 99 7.13 6.77 2.10
N MET A 100 8.13 7.66 2.05
CA MET A 100 8.26 8.69 1.02
C MET A 100 8.55 8.11 -0.36
N LYS A 101 9.33 7.03 -0.46
CA LYS A 101 9.55 6.34 -1.75
C LYS A 101 8.24 5.84 -2.38
N LEU A 102 7.22 5.58 -1.58
CA LEU A 102 5.90 5.16 -2.08
C LEU A 102 5.24 6.24 -2.94
N SER A 103 5.44 7.55 -2.66
CA SER A 103 4.87 8.62 -3.48
C SER A 103 5.50 8.71 -4.88
N LEU A 104 6.59 7.98 -5.10
CA LEU A 104 7.23 7.82 -6.40
C LEU A 104 6.89 6.45 -7.01
N GLY A 105 5.91 5.72 -6.50
CA GLY A 105 5.59 4.36 -6.96
C GLY A 105 6.69 3.33 -6.71
N ALA A 106 7.67 3.64 -5.85
CA ALA A 106 8.78 2.75 -5.50
C ALA A 106 8.53 2.11 -4.13
N VAL A 107 8.37 0.79 -4.11
CA VAL A 107 8.01 0.03 -2.91
C VAL A 107 9.23 -0.70 -2.38
N PRO A 108 9.85 -0.23 -1.29
CA PRO A 108 10.99 -0.92 -0.68
C PRO A 108 10.52 -2.23 -0.06
N THR A 109 11.19 -3.34 -0.37
CA THR A 109 10.81 -4.68 0.10
C THR A 109 11.59 -5.11 1.33
N LEU A 110 11.11 -6.14 2.01
CA LEU A 110 11.79 -6.79 3.14
C LEU A 110 13.17 -7.36 2.77
N PHE A 111 13.47 -7.55 1.48
CA PHE A 111 14.77 -8.03 1.01
C PHE A 111 15.80 -6.92 0.75
N GLN A 112 15.39 -5.66 0.80
CA GLN A 112 16.31 -4.54 0.59
C GLN A 112 17.33 -4.41 1.72
N GLU A 113 18.60 -4.61 1.37
CA GLU A 113 19.77 -4.41 2.21
C GLU A 113 20.00 -2.92 2.54
N ASP A 114 20.87 -2.64 3.53
CA ASP A 114 20.94 -1.34 4.20
C ASP A 114 21.08 -0.11 3.25
N PRO A 115 20.42 1.02 3.58
CA PRO A 115 20.40 2.22 2.73
C PRO A 115 21.77 2.90 2.56
N THR A 116 22.77 2.57 3.40
CA THR A 116 24.14 3.09 3.29
C THR A 116 24.88 2.55 2.07
N THR A 117 24.51 1.37 1.58
CA THR A 117 25.08 0.73 0.38
C THR A 117 24.44 1.28 -0.91
N LEU A 118 23.27 1.91 -0.82
CA LEU A 118 22.47 2.44 -1.93
C LEU A 118 22.76 3.90 -2.31
N LYS A 119 23.67 4.60 -1.61
CA LYS A 119 24.11 5.95 -2.03
C LYS A 119 24.88 5.96 -3.36
N LEU A 120 25.25 4.79 -3.87
CA LEU A 120 25.70 4.57 -5.23
C LEU A 120 24.61 3.74 -5.92
N GLY A 121 23.75 4.36 -6.72
CA GLY A 121 22.62 3.71 -7.41
C GLY A 121 23.05 2.69 -8.47
N LEU A 122 23.74 1.62 -8.07
CA LEU A 122 24.22 0.52 -8.89
C LEU A 122 24.10 -0.79 -8.09
N THR A 123 22.87 -1.24 -7.84
CA THR A 123 22.65 -2.67 -7.57
C THR A 123 22.93 -3.41 -8.89
N GLN A 124 24.07 -4.09 -8.96
CA GLN A 124 24.59 -4.76 -10.17
C GLN A 124 23.81 -6.03 -10.55
N ASP A 125 22.84 -6.47 -9.74
CA ASP A 125 22.01 -7.64 -10.06
C ASP A 125 20.70 -7.20 -10.73
N PRO A 126 20.47 -7.56 -12.01
CA PRO A 126 19.21 -7.26 -12.72
C PRO A 126 17.99 -8.00 -12.15
N ARG A 127 18.16 -8.90 -11.16
CA ARG A 127 17.07 -9.66 -10.52
C ARG A 127 16.83 -9.31 -9.05
N ASP A 128 17.33 -8.16 -8.59
CA ASP A 128 17.13 -7.74 -7.21
C ASP A 128 15.71 -7.17 -6.99
N VAL A 129 14.87 -7.94 -6.30
CA VAL A 129 13.52 -7.56 -5.86
C VAL A 129 13.53 -6.65 -4.61
N SER A 130 14.60 -5.87 -4.40
CA SER A 130 14.74 -4.95 -3.27
C SER A 130 13.78 -3.76 -3.34
N ILE A 131 13.45 -3.29 -4.55
CA ILE A 131 12.49 -2.21 -4.79
C ILE A 131 11.56 -2.64 -5.92
N LEU A 132 10.26 -2.64 -5.66
CA LEU A 132 9.23 -2.86 -6.68
C LEU A 132 8.84 -1.52 -7.29
N LYS A 133 8.64 -1.47 -8.62
CA LYS A 133 8.15 -0.27 -9.31
C LYS A 133 6.70 -0.50 -9.70
N LEU A 134 5.79 0.20 -9.05
CA LEU A 134 4.34 0.03 -9.24
C LEU A 134 3.68 1.33 -9.73
N GLY A 135 4.46 2.32 -10.18
CA GLY A 135 3.96 3.67 -10.44
C GLY A 135 3.08 3.81 -11.68
N ASN A 136 3.18 2.88 -12.61
CA ASN A 136 2.32 2.80 -13.79
C ASN A 136 2.20 1.34 -14.27
N LEU A 137 1.29 1.09 -15.21
CA LEU A 137 1.01 -0.27 -15.73
C LEU A 137 2.22 -0.97 -16.35
N LYS A 138 3.08 -0.22 -17.05
CA LYS A 138 4.31 -0.77 -17.65
C LYS A 138 5.28 -1.23 -16.57
N GLU A 139 5.48 -0.42 -15.53
CA GLU A 139 6.35 -0.77 -14.40
C GLU A 139 5.82 -1.95 -13.59
N ILE A 140 4.50 -2.06 -13.44
CA ILE A 140 3.88 -3.23 -12.81
C ILE A 140 4.19 -4.48 -13.64
N ALA A 141 4.03 -4.43 -14.97
CA ALA A 141 4.38 -5.54 -15.85
C ALA A 141 5.88 -5.92 -15.73
N ASP A 142 6.76 -4.92 -15.73
CA ASP A 142 8.21 -5.14 -15.60
C ASP A 142 8.56 -5.72 -14.22
N THR A 143 7.84 -5.32 -13.16
CA THR A 143 7.95 -5.91 -11.81
C THR A 143 7.48 -7.37 -11.78
N MET A 144 6.44 -7.74 -12.52
CA MET A 144 6.01 -9.15 -12.63
C MET A 144 7.11 -10.01 -13.29
N ILE A 145 7.75 -9.50 -14.35
CA ILE A 145 8.89 -10.16 -15.00
C ILE A 145 10.06 -10.28 -14.02
N LEU A 146 10.36 -9.22 -13.26
CA LEU A 146 11.42 -9.22 -12.24
C LEU A 146 11.18 -10.29 -11.14
N MET A 147 9.92 -10.59 -10.85
CA MET A 147 9.52 -11.66 -9.92
C MET A 147 9.50 -13.06 -10.55
N ASP A 148 10.04 -13.24 -11.77
CA ASP A 148 10.00 -14.47 -12.57
C ASP A 148 8.57 -14.92 -12.97
N CYS A 149 7.62 -14.01 -13.15
CA CYS A 149 6.33 -14.35 -13.78
C CYS A 149 6.51 -14.52 -15.29
N ASN A 150 5.71 -15.39 -15.91
CA ASN A 150 5.70 -15.55 -17.35
C ASN A 150 5.23 -14.28 -18.10
N THR A 151 5.59 -14.20 -19.38
CA THR A 151 5.29 -13.04 -20.24
C THR A 151 3.78 -12.80 -20.37
N THR A 152 2.98 -13.87 -20.43
CA THR A 152 1.51 -13.79 -20.47
C THR A 152 0.96 -13.03 -19.26
N THR A 153 1.44 -13.36 -18.07
CA THR A 153 1.03 -12.74 -16.80
C THR A 153 1.40 -11.26 -16.77
N ALA A 154 2.62 -10.92 -17.22
CA ALA A 154 3.05 -9.54 -17.32
C ALA A 154 2.24 -8.74 -18.37
N ASN A 155 1.83 -9.40 -19.46
CA ASN A 155 1.06 -8.77 -20.54
C ASN A 155 -0.36 -8.40 -20.13
N TYR A 156 -0.98 -9.05 -19.13
CA TYR A 156 -2.27 -8.61 -18.61
C TYR A 156 -2.22 -7.14 -18.17
N PHE A 157 -1.12 -6.66 -17.58
CA PHE A 157 -1.01 -5.24 -17.20
C PHE A 157 -0.75 -4.29 -18.38
N ARG A 158 -0.31 -4.81 -19.53
CA ARG A 158 -0.08 -4.01 -20.75
C ARG A 158 -1.34 -3.89 -21.62
N GLN A 159 -2.28 -4.82 -21.45
CA GLN A 159 -3.53 -4.84 -22.19
C GLN A 159 -4.61 -4.00 -21.47
N PRO A 160 -5.40 -3.21 -22.21
CA PRO A 160 -6.41 -2.32 -21.62
C PRO A 160 -7.66 -3.05 -21.10
N ASP A 161 -7.99 -4.22 -21.65
CA ASP A 161 -9.24 -4.95 -21.35
C ASP A 161 -9.08 -6.01 -20.23
N SER A 162 -7.87 -6.17 -19.70
CA SER A 162 -7.58 -7.17 -18.67
C SER A 162 -8.09 -6.74 -17.29
N LYS A 163 -8.61 -7.69 -16.53
CA LYS A 163 -9.04 -7.52 -15.14
C LYS A 163 -7.80 -7.55 -14.22
N HIS A 164 -7.56 -6.46 -13.49
CA HIS A 164 -6.44 -6.30 -12.55
C HIS A 164 -6.85 -6.27 -11.08
N GLY A 165 -8.06 -6.73 -10.76
CA GLY A 165 -8.57 -6.74 -9.40
C GLY A 165 -9.73 -7.70 -9.23
N HIS A 166 -9.77 -8.30 -8.04
CA HIS A 166 -10.95 -8.94 -7.49
C HIS A 166 -11.64 -7.93 -6.54
N ILE A 167 -11.94 -8.31 -5.30
CA ILE A 167 -12.40 -7.38 -4.24
C ILE A 167 -11.48 -6.17 -3.98
N PHE A 168 -10.20 -6.23 -4.35
CA PHE A 168 -9.26 -5.09 -4.38
C PHE A 168 -8.21 -5.31 -5.49
N PRO A 169 -7.48 -4.25 -5.93
CA PRO A 169 -6.54 -4.37 -7.04
C PRO A 169 -5.31 -5.23 -6.71
N ILE A 170 -4.93 -6.12 -7.64
CA ILE A 170 -3.80 -7.06 -7.49
C ILE A 170 -2.49 -6.37 -7.13
N PRO A 171 -2.15 -5.17 -7.65
CA PRO A 171 -0.89 -4.51 -7.26
C PRO A 171 -0.74 -4.17 -5.77
N PHE A 172 -1.82 -4.16 -4.98
CA PHE A 172 -1.71 -4.04 -3.52
C PHE A 172 -1.27 -5.34 -2.83
N GLU A 173 -1.39 -6.50 -3.49
CA GLU A 173 -0.89 -7.77 -2.97
C GLU A 173 0.63 -7.79 -2.80
N PRO A 174 1.46 -7.54 -3.84
CA PRO A 174 2.91 -7.49 -3.64
C PRO A 174 3.31 -6.38 -2.68
N VAL A 175 2.56 -5.28 -2.56
CA VAL A 175 2.79 -4.27 -1.52
C VAL A 175 2.63 -4.88 -0.13
N GLY A 176 1.49 -5.52 0.17
CA GLY A 176 1.29 -6.14 1.47
C GLY A 176 2.20 -7.34 1.73
N MET A 177 2.52 -8.14 0.70
CA MET A 177 3.37 -9.32 0.82
C MET A 177 4.85 -8.97 1.04
N LEU A 178 5.34 -7.88 0.42
CA LEU A 178 6.78 -7.61 0.36
C LEU A 178 7.21 -6.29 0.98
N CYS A 179 6.36 -5.26 1.05
CA CYS A 179 6.78 -3.93 1.50
C CYS A 179 7.34 -3.97 2.94
N LYS A 180 8.37 -3.18 3.21
CA LYS A 180 8.94 -3.04 4.56
C LYS A 180 7.85 -2.69 5.58
N PRO A 181 8.02 -3.11 6.85
CA PRO A 181 7.09 -2.74 7.90
C PRO A 181 7.25 -1.24 8.23
N LEU A 182 6.28 -0.42 7.80
CA LEU A 182 6.33 1.04 7.92
C LEU A 182 5.51 1.52 9.11
N TYR A 183 5.99 1.38 10.35
CA TYR A 183 5.22 1.81 11.52
C TYR A 183 6.09 2.44 12.61
N VAL A 184 5.55 3.50 13.21
CA VAL A 184 6.17 4.15 14.37
C VAL A 184 5.42 3.68 15.62
N ARG A 185 6.09 2.87 16.45
CA ARG A 185 5.51 2.31 17.68
C ARG A 185 4.90 3.38 18.57
N LYS A 186 3.81 2.99 19.25
CA LYS A 186 3.06 3.86 20.16
C LYS A 186 2.42 5.08 19.47
N THR A 187 2.30 5.08 18.15
CA THR A 187 1.61 6.14 17.39
C THR A 187 0.38 5.59 16.68
N ARG A 188 -0.50 6.49 16.22
CA ARG A 188 -1.68 6.16 15.41
C ARG A 188 -1.47 6.43 13.92
N LEU A 189 -0.24 6.74 13.50
CA LEU A 189 0.06 7.04 12.11
C LEU A 189 -0.02 5.75 11.27
N GLN A 190 -0.97 5.73 10.35
CA GLN A 190 -1.23 4.59 9.46
C GLN A 190 -1.19 4.99 7.98
N MET A 191 -1.29 6.29 7.68
CA MET A 191 -1.37 6.79 6.32
C MET A 191 -0.05 6.66 5.58
N LEU A 192 -0.12 6.14 4.37
CA LEU A 192 0.97 6.05 3.41
C LEU A 192 0.56 6.70 2.09
N PRO A 193 1.50 7.21 1.28
CA PRO A 193 1.24 7.57 -0.11
C PRO A 193 0.87 6.32 -0.90
N ASN A 194 -0.06 6.43 -1.85
CA ASN A 194 -0.46 5.31 -2.69
C ASN A 194 0.61 5.05 -3.77
N PRO A 195 1.32 3.90 -3.75
CA PRO A 195 2.37 3.63 -4.73
C PRO A 195 1.86 3.11 -6.07
N THR A 196 0.54 3.00 -6.26
CA THR A 196 -0.07 2.35 -7.42
C THR A 196 -1.00 3.30 -8.18
N PRO A 197 -1.22 3.10 -9.50
CA PRO A 197 -2.20 3.87 -10.26
C PRO A 197 -3.66 3.47 -9.91
N TYR A 198 -3.85 2.47 -9.04
CA TYR A 198 -5.16 1.97 -8.66
C TYR A 198 -5.67 2.64 -7.39
N ARG A 199 -7.00 2.75 -7.30
CA ARG A 199 -7.65 3.29 -6.12
C ARG A 199 -7.75 2.25 -5.01
N TRP A 200 -7.41 2.66 -3.79
CA TRP A 200 -7.69 1.86 -2.60
C TRP A 200 -9.03 2.27 -1.98
N ASP A 201 -10.03 1.38 -2.03
CA ASP A 201 -11.35 1.65 -1.46
C ASP A 201 -11.86 0.54 -0.53
N LYS A 202 -11.67 0.76 0.78
CA LYS A 202 -12.10 -0.14 1.86
C LYS A 202 -13.63 -0.24 2.03
N HIS A 203 -14.45 0.40 1.19
CA HIS A 203 -15.92 0.31 1.30
C HIS A 203 -16.45 -1.03 0.79
N PHE A 204 -15.68 -1.70 -0.07
CA PHE A 204 -16.08 -2.94 -0.71
C PHE A 204 -15.58 -4.20 0.02
N PHE A 205 -14.69 -4.06 1.00
CA PHE A 205 -14.09 -5.20 1.72
C PHE A 205 -13.68 -4.85 3.15
N ASN A 206 -13.60 -5.88 4.01
CA ASN A 206 -13.17 -5.79 5.39
C ASN A 206 -11.97 -6.71 5.63
N LEU A 207 -10.79 -6.11 5.82
CA LEU A 207 -9.55 -6.85 6.03
C LEU A 207 -9.52 -7.64 7.35
N ARG A 208 -10.22 -7.18 8.40
CA ARG A 208 -10.28 -7.91 9.68
C ARG A 208 -10.99 -9.24 9.51
N LYS A 209 -12.09 -9.24 8.74
CA LYS A 209 -12.82 -10.46 8.41
C LYS A 209 -12.01 -11.35 7.45
N LEU A 210 -11.29 -10.80 6.47
CA LEU A 210 -10.32 -11.57 5.68
C LEU A 210 -9.24 -12.26 6.53
N ILE A 211 -8.68 -11.58 7.56
CA ILE A 211 -7.74 -12.19 8.51
C ILE A 211 -8.40 -13.35 9.26
N SER A 212 -9.63 -13.17 9.73
CA SER A 212 -10.37 -14.23 10.43
C SER A 212 -10.67 -15.43 9.53
N GLU A 213 -11.01 -15.18 8.26
CA GLU A 213 -11.30 -16.18 7.24
C GLU A 213 -10.04 -16.93 6.81
N HIS A 214 -8.91 -16.23 6.72
CA HIS A 214 -7.59 -16.82 6.54
C HIS A 214 -7.25 -17.75 7.71
N GLN A 215 -7.39 -17.29 8.96
CA GLN A 215 -7.07 -18.09 10.15
C GLN A 215 -7.93 -19.37 10.26
N LYS A 216 -9.21 -19.31 9.88
CA LYS A 216 -10.09 -20.51 9.82
C LYS A 216 -9.58 -21.55 8.82
N ARG A 217 -9.12 -21.13 7.64
CA ARG A 217 -8.62 -22.04 6.59
C ARG A 217 -7.22 -22.54 6.91
N LEU A 218 -6.38 -21.69 7.50
CA LEU A 218 -5.06 -22.08 8.03
C LEU A 218 -5.15 -23.27 8.99
N ARG A 219 -6.17 -23.28 9.89
CA ARG A 219 -6.43 -24.42 10.79
C ARG A 219 -6.73 -25.74 10.07
N GLN A 220 -7.25 -25.70 8.85
CA GLN A 220 -7.50 -26.91 8.05
C GLN A 220 -6.20 -27.45 7.46
N VAL A 221 -5.32 -26.56 7.00
CA VAL A 221 -4.02 -26.89 6.40
C VAL A 221 -3.05 -27.46 7.43
N ILE A 222 -3.04 -26.92 8.66
CA ILE A 222 -2.14 -27.33 9.74
C ILE A 222 -2.23 -28.81 10.09
N LYS A 223 -3.38 -29.44 9.86
CA LYS A 223 -3.56 -30.89 10.06
C LYS A 223 -2.51 -31.72 9.31
N TYR A 224 -2.00 -31.20 8.20
CA TYR A 224 -1.03 -31.87 7.32
C TYR A 224 0.35 -31.21 7.35
N ASN A 225 0.48 -30.02 7.98
CA ASN A 225 1.72 -29.25 7.99
C ASN A 225 1.99 -28.57 9.35
N ALA A 226 2.76 -29.25 10.19
CA ALA A 226 3.07 -28.80 11.55
C ALA A 226 3.96 -27.53 11.60
N ASN A 227 4.60 -27.13 10.50
CA ASN A 227 5.44 -25.93 10.45
C ASN A 227 4.64 -24.64 10.69
N LEU A 228 3.32 -24.70 10.47
CA LEU A 228 2.39 -23.57 10.60
C LEU A 228 1.82 -23.40 12.00
N ASN A 229 2.08 -24.33 12.95
CA ASN A 229 1.53 -24.28 14.31
C ASN A 229 1.82 -22.96 15.03
N ARG A 230 3.04 -22.44 14.89
CA ARG A 230 3.44 -21.17 15.51
C ARG A 230 2.67 -19.98 14.94
N PHE A 231 2.41 -19.99 13.63
CA PHE A 231 1.65 -18.92 12.96
C PHE A 231 0.17 -18.99 13.27
N GLU A 232 -0.38 -20.18 13.48
CA GLU A 232 -1.76 -20.34 13.93
C GLU A 232 -2.00 -19.67 15.27
N ALA A 233 -1.13 -19.93 16.24
CA ALA A 233 -1.23 -19.34 17.57
C ALA A 233 -1.22 -17.79 17.46
N ILE A 234 -0.27 -17.26 16.69
CA ILE A 234 -0.15 -15.80 16.46
C ILE A 234 -1.38 -15.24 15.75
N ALA A 235 -1.88 -15.93 14.73
CA ALA A 235 -3.08 -15.52 14.00
C ALA A 235 -4.33 -15.57 14.89
N SER A 236 -4.44 -16.59 15.75
CA SER A 236 -5.52 -16.73 16.72
C SER A 236 -5.52 -15.58 17.72
N ASP A 237 -4.36 -15.28 18.31
CA ASP A 237 -4.18 -14.18 19.26
C ASP A 237 -4.54 -12.83 18.63
N LEU A 238 -4.13 -12.61 17.37
CA LEU A 238 -4.46 -11.40 16.62
C LEU A 238 -5.96 -11.29 16.33
N VAL A 239 -6.60 -12.37 15.86
CA VAL A 239 -8.04 -12.40 15.60
C VAL A 239 -8.82 -12.11 16.88
N GLU A 240 -8.40 -12.68 18.02
CA GLU A 240 -9.02 -12.39 19.30
C GLU A 240 -8.87 -10.91 19.69
N ALA A 241 -7.69 -10.32 19.50
CA ALA A 241 -7.46 -8.90 19.74
C ALA A 241 -8.31 -8.00 18.83
N LEU A 242 -8.47 -8.38 17.55
CA LEU A 242 -9.32 -7.68 16.59
C LEU A 242 -10.80 -7.72 17.01
N MET A 243 -11.29 -8.90 17.43
CA MET A 243 -12.67 -9.09 17.89
C MET A 243 -12.96 -8.30 19.18
N ARG A 244 -12.05 -8.35 20.17
CA ARG A 244 -12.17 -7.56 21.41
C ARG A 244 -12.29 -6.06 21.11
N HIS A 245 -11.57 -5.59 20.10
CA HIS A 245 -11.61 -4.19 19.69
C HIS A 245 -12.95 -3.82 19.02
N GLU A 246 -13.51 -4.68 18.18
CA GLU A 246 -14.80 -4.45 17.51
C GLU A 246 -15.95 -4.33 18.50
N VAL A 247 -16.01 -5.23 19.48
CA VAL A 247 -17.00 -5.17 20.58
C VAL A 247 -16.84 -3.89 21.38
N GLY A 248 -15.60 -3.54 21.75
CA GLY A 248 -15.33 -2.31 22.48
C GLY A 248 -15.65 -1.04 21.70
N GLU A 249 -15.51 -1.03 20.37
CA GLU A 249 -15.96 0.08 19.52
C GLU A 249 -17.48 0.16 19.43
N TRP A 250 -18.15 -0.97 19.25
CA TRP A 250 -19.59 -1.05 19.20
C TRP A 250 -20.21 -0.52 20.49
N GLU A 251 -19.72 -0.95 21.66
CA GLU A 251 -20.15 -0.45 22.97
C GLU A 251 -19.92 1.07 23.14
N ARG A 252 -18.81 1.59 22.61
CA ARG A 252 -18.52 3.04 22.61
C ARG A 252 -19.48 3.81 21.70
N ARG A 253 -19.85 3.26 20.53
CA ARG A 253 -20.79 3.88 19.60
C ARG A 253 -22.22 3.86 20.15
N THR A 254 -22.67 2.74 20.71
CA THR A 254 -24.00 2.61 21.32
C THR A 254 -24.16 3.48 22.56
N ARG A 255 -23.11 3.69 23.37
CA ARG A 255 -23.15 4.65 24.48
C ARG A 255 -23.16 6.11 24.05
N LYS A 256 -22.59 6.44 22.87
CA LYS A 256 -22.58 7.82 22.32
C LYS A 256 -23.87 8.19 21.59
N LEU A 257 -24.61 7.22 21.07
CA LEU A 257 -25.88 7.43 20.34
C LEU A 257 -26.94 8.18 21.19
N PRO A 258 -27.24 7.78 22.44
CA PRO A 258 -28.18 8.51 23.30
C PRO A 258 -27.70 9.93 23.59
N LEU A 259 -26.39 10.14 23.77
CA LEU A 259 -25.82 11.45 24.07
C LEU A 259 -25.99 12.42 22.90
N VAL A 260 -25.74 11.96 21.67
CA VAL A 260 -25.92 12.77 20.45
C VAL A 260 -27.40 13.06 20.20
N GLU A 261 -28.30 12.11 20.47
CA GLU A 261 -29.75 12.33 20.38
C GLU A 261 -30.25 13.33 21.42
N THR A 262 -29.76 13.27 22.66
CA THR A 262 -30.09 14.26 23.69
C THR A 262 -29.58 15.66 23.34
N MET A 263 -28.36 15.80 22.80
CA MET A 263 -27.84 17.08 22.35
C MET A 263 -28.61 17.64 21.15
N LYS A 264 -29.01 16.78 20.19
CA LYS A 264 -29.90 17.19 19.08
C LYS A 264 -31.28 17.62 19.57
N ALA A 265 -31.83 16.95 20.58
CA ALA A 265 -33.12 17.30 21.17
C ALA A 265 -33.07 18.63 21.96
N GLU A 266 -31.98 18.89 22.68
CA GLU A 266 -31.75 20.17 23.36
C GLU A 266 -31.54 21.33 22.38
N MET A 267 -30.77 21.11 21.31
CA MET A 267 -30.56 22.10 20.26
C MET A 267 -31.88 22.42 19.52
N LYS A 268 -32.73 21.42 19.32
CA LYS A 268 -34.07 21.60 18.73
C LYS A 268 -35.05 22.30 19.69
N ARG A 269 -34.93 22.11 21.00
CA ARG A 269 -35.68 22.88 22.02
C ARG A 269 -35.23 24.33 22.09
N SER A 270 -33.93 24.58 21.94
CA SER A 270 -33.35 25.94 21.89
C SER A 270 -33.82 26.74 20.66
N MET A 271 -34.10 26.09 19.52
CA MET A 271 -34.60 26.75 18.32
C MET A 271 -36.11 27.01 18.32
N ASN A 272 -36.88 26.37 19.22
CA ASN A 272 -38.34 26.43 19.25
C ASN A 272 -38.91 27.20 20.47
N ALA A 273 -38.10 27.97 21.19
CA ALA A 273 -38.62 28.82 22.26
C ALA A 273 -39.40 30.01 21.66
N PRO A 274 -40.68 30.25 22.04
CA PRO A 274 -41.46 31.35 21.51
C PRO A 274 -41.05 32.67 22.16
N THR A 275 -40.74 33.66 21.32
CA THR A 275 -40.53 35.05 21.72
C THR A 275 -41.88 35.71 21.98
N GLU A 276 -42.22 35.99 23.24
CA GLU A 276 -43.42 36.75 23.59
C GLU A 276 -43.15 38.28 23.57
N ASN A 277 -44.02 38.96 22.81
CA ASN A 277 -44.53 40.33 22.96
C ASN A 277 -43.70 41.54 22.43
N GLY A 278 -44.21 42.15 21.35
CA GLY A 278 -44.00 43.57 20.98
C GLY A 278 -44.90 44.53 21.79
N PRO A 279 -45.13 45.82 21.42
CA PRO A 279 -45.25 46.31 20.02
C PRO A 279 -44.75 47.76 19.67
N GLN A 280 -44.63 47.98 18.35
CA GLN A 280 -44.94 49.17 17.51
C GLN A 280 -44.40 50.60 17.82
N ALA A 281 -43.68 51.17 16.84
CA ALA A 281 -43.89 52.53 16.29
C ALA A 281 -43.15 52.71 14.94
N ALA A 282 -43.63 53.67 14.15
CA ALA A 282 -43.55 53.77 12.70
C ALA A 282 -42.33 54.53 12.11
N GLY A 283 -42.13 54.37 10.79
CA GLY A 283 -41.77 55.48 9.89
C GLY A 283 -40.41 55.45 9.19
N ALA A 284 -40.48 55.68 7.87
CA ALA A 284 -39.48 56.28 6.97
C ALA A 284 -38.58 55.38 6.11
N HIS A 285 -38.37 55.93 4.91
CA HIS A 285 -37.83 55.40 3.65
C HIS A 285 -36.31 55.57 3.55
N GLU A 286 -35.71 54.92 2.54
CA GLU A 286 -34.40 55.13 1.88
C GLU A 286 -33.23 54.13 2.13
N ASP A 287 -32.85 53.53 0.99
CA ASP A 287 -31.53 53.23 0.43
C ASP A 287 -30.49 52.26 1.04
N LEU A 288 -30.18 51.29 0.18
CA LEU A 288 -28.87 50.72 -0.20
C LEU A 288 -28.05 49.89 0.81
N THR A 289 -27.56 48.77 0.25
CA THR A 289 -26.34 48.01 0.57
C THR A 289 -26.40 46.83 1.56
N THR A 290 -25.97 45.67 1.03
CA THR A 290 -25.17 44.61 1.66
C THR A 290 -24.95 44.71 3.16
N GLY A 291 -25.55 43.79 3.93
CA GLY A 291 -25.22 43.68 5.34
C GLY A 291 -26.07 42.68 6.12
N SER A 292 -25.99 41.39 5.80
CA SER A 292 -26.61 40.33 6.63
C SER A 292 -25.71 39.12 6.82
N TRP A 293 -24.47 39.34 7.30
CA TRP A 293 -23.64 38.27 7.87
C TRP A 293 -22.77 38.73 9.08
N GLN A 294 -22.83 40.00 9.50
CA GLN A 294 -21.95 40.52 10.56
C GLN A 294 -22.54 40.54 11.99
N LYS A 295 -23.76 40.04 12.23
CA LYS A 295 -24.35 40.00 13.58
C LYS A 295 -24.13 38.69 14.36
N PHE A 296 -23.53 37.67 13.74
CA PHE A 296 -23.22 36.39 14.42
C PHE A 296 -21.80 36.32 15.01
N LEU A 297 -20.94 37.31 14.78
CA LEU A 297 -19.53 37.31 15.22
C LEU A 297 -19.22 38.22 16.43
N SER A 298 -20.23 38.75 17.14
CA SER A 298 -20.00 39.69 18.26
C SER A 298 -20.14 39.11 19.68
N LEU A 299 -20.35 37.80 19.87
CA LEU A 299 -20.36 37.17 21.21
C LEU A 299 -19.04 36.45 21.55
N GLY A 300 -17.92 37.13 21.32
CA GLY A 300 -16.60 36.58 21.62
C GLY A 300 -15.53 37.61 21.95
N LYS A 301 -15.86 38.78 22.51
CA LYS A 301 -14.85 39.71 23.05
C LYS A 301 -15.32 40.47 24.28
N LEU A 302 -14.94 39.98 25.45
CA LEU A 302 -14.49 40.75 26.61
C LEU A 302 -13.66 39.75 27.45
N ARG A 303 -12.38 39.96 27.77
CA ARG A 303 -11.82 41.16 28.40
C ARG A 303 -10.29 41.17 28.29
N ASN A 304 -9.76 42.31 27.85
CA ASN A 304 -8.35 42.70 27.85
C ASN A 304 -7.88 43.11 29.26
N ARG A 305 -6.61 42.85 29.61
CA ARG A 305 -5.71 43.85 30.23
C ARG A 305 -4.22 43.45 30.07
N LYS A 306 -3.43 44.41 29.57
CA LYS A 306 -1.98 44.44 29.25
C LYS A 306 -1.13 44.80 30.52
N PRO A 307 0.18 45.19 30.42
CA PRO A 307 1.40 44.63 29.77
C PRO A 307 2.67 44.57 30.69
N PHE A 308 3.75 43.93 30.19
CA PHE A 308 5.21 44.18 30.37
C PHE A 308 5.89 44.28 31.76
N GLY A 309 7.04 43.59 31.91
CA GLY A 309 8.15 43.98 32.80
C GLY A 309 8.88 42.83 33.52
N THR A 310 10.20 42.89 33.58
CA THR A 310 11.24 41.92 34.01
C THR A 310 11.34 41.67 35.53
N ASP A 311 11.80 40.46 35.91
CA ASP A 311 12.95 40.17 36.81
C ASP A 311 12.80 38.88 37.64
N GLU A 312 13.95 38.42 38.13
CA GLU A 312 14.36 37.09 38.58
C GLU A 312 13.69 36.49 39.83
N GLU A 313 14.00 35.18 39.99
CA GLU A 313 14.19 34.42 41.24
C GLU A 313 13.03 33.70 41.95
N SER A 314 13.20 32.36 41.94
CA SER A 314 13.10 31.43 43.07
C SER A 314 11.77 30.70 43.39
N HIS A 315 11.89 29.37 43.27
CA HIS A 315 11.42 28.34 44.20
C HIS A 315 9.90 28.01 44.39
N THR A 316 9.62 26.78 43.94
CA THR A 316 8.87 25.67 44.60
C THR A 316 7.42 25.34 44.19
N GLN A 317 7.34 24.27 43.39
CA GLN A 317 6.39 23.15 43.41
C GLN A 317 4.88 23.41 43.29
N SER A 318 4.42 23.26 42.04
CA SER A 318 3.05 22.97 41.63
C SER A 318 2.79 21.45 41.64
N SER A 319 1.73 21.01 42.31
CA SER A 319 1.15 19.67 42.17
C SER A 319 -0.33 19.79 41.80
N LYS A 320 -0.64 19.85 40.50
CA LYS A 320 -1.97 19.46 39.98
C LYS A 320 -1.81 18.68 38.68
N SER A 321 -2.33 17.45 38.73
CA SER A 321 -2.38 16.41 37.71
C SER A 321 -2.87 16.90 36.33
N PRO A 322 -2.34 16.37 35.21
CA PRO A 322 -2.85 16.69 33.90
C PRO A 322 -4.18 15.97 33.63
N THR A 323 -5.16 16.78 33.29
CA THR A 323 -6.51 16.43 32.84
C THR A 323 -6.51 15.54 31.60
N LYS A 324 -7.34 14.49 31.67
CA LYS A 324 -7.67 13.53 30.61
C LYS A 324 -7.96 14.22 29.26
N THR A 325 -7.15 13.92 28.26
CA THR A 325 -7.47 14.18 26.85
C THR A 325 -8.59 13.24 26.40
N LYS A 326 -9.67 13.81 25.85
CA LYS A 326 -10.81 13.11 25.25
C LYS A 326 -10.36 12.22 24.09
N ASP A 327 -10.55 10.90 24.23
CA ASP A 327 -10.56 9.95 23.12
C ASP A 327 -11.85 10.12 22.29
N SER A 328 -11.75 10.78 21.14
CA SER A 328 -12.82 10.85 20.15
C SER A 328 -12.28 10.66 18.74
N GLY A 329 -12.04 9.39 18.37
CA GLY A 329 -11.88 8.93 16.99
C GLY A 329 -12.30 7.45 16.89
N PRO A 330 -12.97 7.02 15.80
CA PRO A 330 -13.19 5.60 15.51
C PRO A 330 -11.90 5.04 14.90
N GLY A 331 -10.99 4.61 15.76
CA GLY A 331 -9.66 4.19 15.35
C GLY A 331 -9.17 3.03 16.20
N CYS A 332 -8.49 2.10 15.53
CA CYS A 332 -7.70 1.03 16.11
C CYS A 332 -6.90 1.53 17.33
N THR A 333 -7.04 0.89 18.50
CA THR A 333 -6.23 1.24 19.68
C THR A 333 -4.74 1.12 19.35
N VAL A 334 -3.91 1.99 19.92
CA VAL A 334 -2.44 1.94 19.75
C VAL A 334 -1.88 0.54 20.04
N SER A 335 -2.39 -0.14 21.08
CA SER A 335 -2.00 -1.51 21.41
C SER A 335 -2.28 -2.51 20.28
N LEU A 336 -3.36 -2.35 19.53
CA LEU A 336 -3.70 -3.24 18.43
C LEU A 336 -2.83 -2.98 17.20
N LEU A 337 -2.44 -1.72 16.97
CA LEU A 337 -1.48 -1.37 15.92
C LEU A 337 -0.07 -1.91 16.24
N ASP A 338 0.37 -1.78 17.49
CA ASP A 338 1.62 -2.37 17.97
C ASP A 338 1.58 -3.91 17.80
N SER A 339 0.46 -4.57 18.14
CA SER A 339 0.29 -6.02 17.92
C SER A 339 0.33 -6.41 16.44
N LEU A 340 -0.37 -5.69 15.55
CA LEU A 340 -0.31 -5.92 14.10
C LEU A 340 1.12 -5.80 13.57
N HIS A 341 1.85 -4.78 14.02
CA HIS A 341 3.24 -4.58 13.65
C HIS A 341 4.15 -5.72 14.14
N ASP A 342 3.99 -6.17 15.38
CA ASP A 342 4.78 -7.28 15.93
C ASP A 342 4.50 -8.60 15.19
N VAL A 343 3.26 -8.84 14.77
CA VAL A 343 2.88 -9.98 13.91
C VAL A 343 3.59 -9.90 12.55
N ILE A 344 3.58 -8.74 11.90
CA ILE A 344 4.28 -8.53 10.62
C ILE A 344 5.78 -8.81 10.78
N LEU A 345 6.40 -8.33 11.86
CA LEU A 345 7.82 -8.60 12.15
C LEU A 345 8.12 -10.09 12.37
N GLU A 346 7.17 -10.87 12.86
CA GLU A 346 7.32 -12.32 12.98
C GLU A 346 7.24 -13.00 11.60
N CYS A 347 6.30 -12.58 10.75
CA CYS A 347 6.23 -13.03 9.36
C CYS A 347 7.53 -12.72 8.61
N ASP A 348 8.05 -11.50 8.75
CA ASP A 348 9.32 -11.08 8.15
C ASP A 348 10.48 -11.98 8.61
N ARG A 349 10.59 -12.24 9.92
CA ARG A 349 11.62 -13.11 10.48
C ARG A 349 11.55 -14.55 9.97
N TYR A 350 10.38 -15.02 9.58
CA TYR A 350 10.23 -16.32 8.95
C TYR A 350 10.62 -16.30 7.49
N LEU A 351 10.09 -15.34 6.72
CA LEU A 351 10.35 -15.21 5.29
C LEU A 351 11.85 -14.98 5.00
N LEU A 352 12.52 -14.19 5.83
CA LEU A 352 13.97 -13.92 5.72
C LEU A 352 14.85 -15.13 6.05
N LYS A 353 14.32 -16.15 6.76
CA LYS A 353 15.04 -17.41 7.02
C LYS A 353 14.94 -18.40 5.87
N GLN A 354 13.98 -18.22 4.96
CA GLN A 354 13.79 -19.09 3.81
C GLN A 354 14.77 -18.72 2.69
N GLU A 355 15.02 -19.66 1.79
CA GLU A 355 15.79 -19.36 0.58
C GLU A 355 15.06 -18.33 -0.27
N ARG A 356 15.74 -17.22 -0.62
CA ARG A 356 15.14 -16.13 -1.44
C ARG A 356 14.53 -16.65 -2.74
N VAL A 357 15.17 -17.65 -3.36
CA VAL A 357 14.69 -18.29 -4.60
C VAL A 357 13.33 -18.95 -4.38
N LEU A 358 13.15 -19.68 -3.28
CA LEU A 358 11.90 -20.36 -2.97
C LEU A 358 10.76 -19.36 -2.74
N VAL A 359 11.01 -18.29 -1.98
CA VAL A 359 10.01 -17.24 -1.75
C VAL A 359 9.61 -16.57 -3.08
N ARG A 360 10.58 -16.30 -3.97
CA ARG A 360 10.31 -15.72 -5.29
C ARG A 360 9.49 -16.65 -6.18
N VAL A 361 9.80 -17.94 -6.21
CA VAL A 361 9.00 -18.94 -6.96
C VAL A 361 7.57 -19.00 -6.44
N VAL A 362 7.36 -19.02 -5.12
CA VAL A 362 6.01 -19.02 -4.53
C VAL A 362 5.23 -17.74 -4.90
N LEU A 363 5.88 -16.57 -4.90
CA LEU A 363 5.27 -15.32 -5.33
C LEU A 363 4.90 -15.32 -6.81
N SER A 364 5.83 -15.77 -7.67
CA SER A 364 5.61 -15.92 -9.11
C SER A 364 4.38 -16.80 -9.38
N GLU A 365 4.33 -18.00 -8.78
CA GLU A 365 3.19 -18.91 -8.98
C GLU A 365 1.88 -18.34 -8.45
N HIS A 366 1.93 -17.59 -7.33
CA HIS A 366 0.75 -16.93 -6.80
C HIS A 366 0.17 -15.90 -7.79
N PHE A 367 0.99 -14.98 -8.29
CA PHE A 367 0.51 -13.94 -9.21
C PHE A 367 0.06 -14.52 -10.55
N GLN A 368 0.80 -15.50 -11.09
CA GLN A 368 0.41 -16.22 -12.31
C GLN A 368 -0.97 -16.86 -12.14
N GLN A 369 -1.21 -17.54 -11.02
CA GLN A 369 -2.49 -18.21 -10.80
C GLN A 369 -3.63 -17.23 -10.56
N VAL A 370 -3.44 -16.18 -9.75
CA VAL A 370 -4.48 -15.18 -9.49
C VAL A 370 -4.86 -14.43 -10.76
N LEU A 371 -3.89 -14.00 -11.56
CA LEU A 371 -4.15 -13.27 -12.80
C LEU A 371 -4.73 -14.18 -13.89
N LYS A 372 -4.31 -15.45 -13.96
CA LYS A 372 -4.94 -16.45 -14.84
C LYS A 372 -6.43 -16.60 -14.50
N MET A 373 -6.77 -16.78 -13.23
CA MET A 373 -8.16 -16.94 -12.78
C MET A 373 -9.03 -15.69 -12.96
N LEU A 374 -8.41 -14.52 -13.08
CA LEU A 374 -9.12 -13.26 -13.32
C LEU A 374 -9.43 -13.04 -14.81
N ASN A 375 -8.56 -13.50 -15.70
CA ASN A 375 -8.58 -13.11 -17.11
C ASN A 375 -8.88 -14.25 -18.07
N ASN A 376 -8.69 -15.50 -17.65
CA ASN A 376 -9.07 -16.65 -18.45
C ASN A 376 -10.44 -17.12 -17.96
N ASP A 377 -11.46 -16.84 -18.77
CA ASP A 377 -12.73 -17.55 -18.71
C ASP A 377 -12.48 -18.93 -19.33
N ASP A 378 -12.67 -20.01 -18.57
CA ASP A 378 -12.43 -21.37 -19.04
C ASP A 378 -13.13 -21.64 -20.40
N ASP A 379 -12.35 -21.68 -21.49
CA ASP A 379 -12.70 -22.28 -22.79
C ASP A 379 -11.79 -23.50 -23.09
N ASP A 380 -11.10 -24.05 -22.07
CA ASP A 380 -10.32 -25.29 -22.17
C ASP A 380 -11.02 -26.45 -21.41
N ASP A 381 -12.35 -26.56 -21.51
CA ASP A 381 -13.12 -27.76 -21.13
C ASP A 381 -13.32 -28.69 -22.37
N ASP A 382 -12.49 -28.56 -23.40
CA ASP A 382 -12.48 -29.42 -24.61
C ASP A 382 -11.25 -30.35 -24.65
N ASP A 383 -10.92 -30.98 -23.52
CA ASP A 383 -10.26 -32.29 -23.55
C ASP A 383 -11.12 -33.28 -22.77
N ASP A 384 -12.10 -33.84 -23.49
CA ASP A 384 -12.80 -35.08 -23.18
C ASP A 384 -11.77 -36.22 -22.98
N ASP A 385 -11.20 -36.33 -21.77
CA ASP A 385 -10.71 -37.62 -21.28
C ASP A 385 -11.94 -38.42 -20.83
N ASP A 386 -12.56 -39.09 -21.81
CA ASP A 386 -13.48 -40.22 -21.62
C ASP A 386 -12.74 -41.39 -20.94
N ASP A 387 -12.46 -41.27 -19.64
CA ASP A 387 -12.01 -42.41 -18.82
C ASP A 387 -13.23 -43.25 -18.41
N TYR A 388 -13.37 -44.39 -19.07
CA TYR A 388 -14.36 -45.41 -18.78
C TYR A 388 -14.03 -46.11 -17.45
N ASP A 389 -14.47 -45.57 -16.32
CA ASP A 389 -14.56 -46.36 -15.09
C ASP A 389 -16.02 -46.67 -14.70
N ALA A 390 -16.37 -47.94 -14.89
CA ALA A 390 -17.65 -48.51 -14.52
C ALA A 390 -17.65 -48.79 -13.01
N ASN A 391 -18.51 -48.06 -12.29
CA ASN A 391 -18.97 -48.28 -10.91
C ASN A 391 -18.37 -47.38 -9.81
N GLY A 392 -18.63 -46.08 -9.90
CA GLY A 392 -18.60 -45.18 -8.74
C GLY A 392 -19.66 -44.07 -8.88
N PRO A 393 -20.35 -43.65 -7.80
CA PRO A 393 -21.27 -42.52 -7.88
C PRO A 393 -20.48 -41.24 -8.16
N ARG A 394 -20.71 -40.67 -9.36
CA ARG A 394 -20.20 -39.40 -9.86
C ARG A 394 -20.31 -38.29 -8.81
N VAL A 395 -19.19 -37.93 -8.17
CA VAL A 395 -19.05 -36.62 -7.54
C VAL A 395 -18.73 -35.65 -8.67
N LYS A 396 -19.75 -34.99 -9.22
CA LYS A 396 -19.53 -33.84 -10.12
C LYS A 396 -18.55 -32.90 -9.41
N ARG A 397 -17.37 -32.64 -10.00
CA ARG A 397 -16.52 -31.49 -9.61
C ARG A 397 -17.47 -30.29 -9.66
N ARG A 398 -17.82 -29.75 -8.50
CA ARG A 398 -18.67 -28.55 -8.43
C ARG A 398 -17.95 -27.48 -9.24
N ALA A 399 -18.61 -26.97 -10.28
CA ALA A 399 -18.16 -25.86 -11.10
C ALA A 399 -17.33 -24.88 -10.25
N GLY A 400 -16.08 -24.64 -10.67
CA GLY A 400 -15.17 -23.74 -9.97
C GLY A 400 -15.86 -22.41 -9.73
N ARG A 401 -15.85 -21.93 -8.48
CA ARG A 401 -16.41 -20.61 -8.17
C ARG A 401 -15.51 -19.58 -8.83
N LYS A 402 -16.06 -18.77 -9.73
CA LYS A 402 -15.28 -17.82 -10.52
C LYS A 402 -14.97 -16.58 -9.71
N CYS A 403 -13.89 -15.90 -10.04
CA CYS A 403 -13.55 -14.61 -9.43
C CYS A 403 -14.65 -13.56 -9.68
N GLU A 404 -15.41 -13.73 -10.77
CA GLU A 404 -16.58 -12.92 -11.14
C GLU A 404 -17.70 -12.99 -10.11
N ASP A 405 -17.90 -14.15 -9.46
CA ASP A 405 -18.89 -14.35 -8.40
C ASP A 405 -18.61 -13.45 -7.18
N LEU A 406 -17.36 -13.00 -6.99
CA LEU A 406 -16.98 -12.09 -5.91
C LEU A 406 -17.54 -10.68 -6.09
N SER A 407 -17.76 -10.25 -7.33
CA SER A 407 -18.33 -8.93 -7.65
C SER A 407 -19.85 -8.87 -7.42
N VAL A 408 -20.51 -10.03 -7.45
CA VAL A 408 -21.96 -10.19 -7.26
C VAL A 408 -22.32 -10.48 -5.80
N ALA A 409 -21.40 -11.11 -5.06
CA ALA A 409 -21.61 -11.45 -3.65
C ALA A 409 -21.70 -10.22 -2.74
N SER A 410 -22.40 -10.37 -1.61
CA SER A 410 -22.38 -9.35 -0.55
C SER A 410 -20.94 -9.12 -0.08
N PRO A 411 -20.55 -7.90 0.35
CA PRO A 411 -19.19 -7.64 0.85
C PRO A 411 -18.78 -8.57 1.98
N GLU A 412 -19.75 -9.10 2.74
CA GLU A 412 -19.52 -10.04 3.81
C GLU A 412 -19.23 -11.46 3.31
N ASP A 413 -19.90 -11.91 2.27
CA ASP A 413 -19.72 -13.25 1.70
C ASP A 413 -18.53 -13.30 0.74
N SER A 414 -18.27 -12.22 0.00
CA SER A 414 -17.17 -12.11 -0.97
C SER A 414 -15.81 -12.34 -0.33
N GLN A 415 -15.61 -11.92 0.92
CA GLN A 415 -14.34 -12.12 1.64
C GLN A 415 -14.09 -13.58 2.00
N GLY A 416 -15.15 -14.28 2.43
CA GLY A 416 -15.09 -15.72 2.67
C GLY A 416 -14.84 -16.46 1.36
N MET A 417 -15.57 -16.10 0.30
CA MET A 417 -15.40 -16.70 -1.03
C MET A 417 -13.99 -16.47 -1.60
N LEU A 418 -13.40 -15.28 -1.44
CA LEU A 418 -12.02 -15.03 -1.87
C LEU A 418 -11.06 -15.96 -1.14
N MET A 419 -11.17 -16.06 0.19
CA MET A 419 -10.29 -16.93 0.96
C MET A 419 -10.51 -18.41 0.61
N ASP A 420 -11.72 -18.83 0.25
CA ASP A 420 -11.97 -20.18 -0.29
C ASP A 420 -11.23 -20.40 -1.60
N ILE A 421 -11.33 -19.46 -2.54
CA ILE A 421 -10.62 -19.51 -3.82
C ILE A 421 -9.11 -19.56 -3.58
N TYR A 422 -8.61 -18.75 -2.65
CA TYR A 422 -7.18 -18.65 -2.35
C TYR A 422 -6.63 -19.97 -1.78
N PHE A 423 -7.32 -20.60 -0.82
CA PHE A 423 -6.83 -21.85 -0.24
C PHE A 423 -7.12 -23.09 -1.08
N ARG A 424 -8.23 -23.13 -1.82
CA ARG A 424 -8.61 -24.31 -2.61
C ARG A 424 -7.92 -24.32 -3.97
N ASP A 425 -7.89 -23.19 -4.65
CA ASP A 425 -7.52 -23.12 -6.05
C ASP A 425 -6.10 -22.53 -6.20
N VAL A 426 -5.82 -21.38 -5.56
CA VAL A 426 -4.51 -20.71 -5.66
C VAL A 426 -3.42 -21.50 -4.92
N LEU A 427 -3.60 -21.79 -3.64
CA LEU A 427 -2.61 -22.52 -2.83
C LEU A 427 -2.33 -23.91 -3.38
N HIS A 428 -3.37 -24.62 -3.85
CA HIS A 428 -3.22 -25.95 -4.42
C HIS A 428 -2.27 -25.93 -5.63
N GLU A 429 -2.43 -24.95 -6.51
CA GLU A 429 -1.58 -24.85 -7.68
C GLU A 429 -0.19 -24.30 -7.38
N VAL A 430 -0.10 -23.33 -6.45
CA VAL A 430 1.17 -22.78 -5.98
C VAL A 430 2.06 -23.86 -5.38
N LYS A 431 1.55 -24.71 -4.47
CA LYS A 431 2.38 -25.75 -3.85
C LYS A 431 2.90 -26.75 -4.90
N ARG A 432 2.05 -27.15 -5.85
CA ARG A 432 2.35 -28.14 -6.89
C ARG A 432 3.39 -27.60 -7.87
N ARG A 433 3.15 -26.40 -8.41
CA ARG A 433 4.06 -25.77 -9.38
C ARG A 433 5.35 -25.30 -8.74
N ALA A 434 5.30 -24.72 -7.54
CA ALA A 434 6.52 -24.29 -6.84
C ALA A 434 7.38 -25.49 -6.46
N GLY A 435 6.78 -26.59 -5.96
CA GLY A 435 7.49 -27.84 -5.69
C GLY A 435 8.19 -28.37 -6.95
N SER A 436 7.47 -28.46 -8.06
CA SER A 436 8.03 -28.89 -9.35
C SER A 436 9.17 -27.99 -9.84
N ARG A 437 9.00 -26.66 -9.84
CA ARG A 437 10.02 -25.70 -10.28
C ARG A 437 11.28 -25.77 -9.43
N VAL A 438 11.13 -25.88 -8.12
CA VAL A 438 12.27 -25.96 -7.18
C VAL A 438 13.02 -27.29 -7.37
N SER A 439 12.33 -28.41 -7.48
CA SER A 439 12.95 -29.72 -7.77
C SER A 439 13.69 -29.74 -9.11
N LYS A 440 13.15 -29.09 -10.15
CA LYS A 440 13.86 -28.93 -11.42
C LYS A 440 15.14 -28.10 -11.20
N MET A 441 15.06 -26.98 -10.49
CA MET A 441 16.22 -26.13 -10.20
C MET A 441 17.31 -26.82 -9.35
N THR A 442 16.94 -27.67 -8.39
CA THR A 442 17.90 -28.46 -7.59
C THR A 442 18.54 -29.58 -8.43
N PHE A 443 17.77 -30.23 -9.30
CA PHE A 443 18.28 -31.26 -10.22
C PHE A 443 19.38 -30.73 -11.15
N TYR A 444 19.19 -29.55 -11.75
CA TYR A 444 20.22 -28.95 -12.63
C TYR A 444 21.47 -28.47 -11.87
N LYS A 445 21.37 -28.15 -10.57
CA LYS A 445 22.54 -27.84 -9.72
C LYS A 445 23.34 -29.08 -9.31
N LEU A 446 22.71 -30.26 -9.29
CA LEU A 446 23.30 -31.51 -8.82
C LEU A 446 23.95 -32.36 -9.90
N ARG A 447 23.89 -31.98 -11.20
CA ARG A 447 24.64 -32.67 -12.25
C ARG A 447 26.10 -32.18 -12.21
N PRO A 448 27.07 -32.96 -11.67
CA PRO A 448 28.47 -32.62 -11.84
C PRO A 448 28.79 -32.81 -13.32
N TYR A 449 29.80 -32.10 -13.78
CA TYR A 449 30.41 -32.15 -15.11
C TYR A 449 30.86 -33.59 -15.47
N ALA A 450 29.94 -34.48 -15.78
CA ALA A 450 30.19 -35.82 -16.33
C ALA A 450 30.24 -35.73 -17.86
N ALA A 451 31.09 -34.83 -18.36
CA ALA A 451 31.44 -34.71 -19.77
C ALA A 451 32.85 -34.12 -19.88
N SER A 452 33.85 -34.87 -19.43
CA SER A 452 35.23 -34.69 -19.89
C SER A 452 35.98 -36.02 -19.81
N ARG A 453 35.81 -36.82 -20.85
CA ARG A 453 36.82 -37.77 -21.29
C ARG A 453 36.73 -37.91 -22.80
N ASN A 454 37.20 -36.86 -23.48
CA ASN A 454 37.87 -36.91 -24.77
C ASN A 454 38.38 -35.51 -25.11
N GLU A 455 39.54 -35.17 -24.55
CA GLU A 455 40.46 -34.30 -25.26
C GLU A 455 41.03 -35.10 -26.42
N GLU A 456 40.79 -34.66 -27.65
CA GLU A 456 41.90 -34.38 -28.57
C GLU A 456 41.42 -33.53 -29.76
N ARG A 457 42.11 -32.40 -29.94
CA ARG A 457 42.32 -31.66 -31.21
C ARG A 457 41.10 -31.00 -31.87
N PHE A 458 40.97 -29.68 -31.73
CA PHE A 458 41.50 -28.74 -32.73
C PHE A 458 41.27 -27.28 -32.28
N SER A 459 42.33 -26.50 -32.43
CA SER A 459 42.43 -25.05 -32.18
C SER A 459 41.84 -24.25 -33.34
N HIS A 460 41.10 -23.16 -33.08
CA HIS A 460 41.42 -21.77 -33.52
C HIS A 460 40.24 -20.76 -33.46
N LYS A 461 40.56 -19.57 -32.90
CA LYS A 461 40.18 -18.18 -33.27
C LYS A 461 38.74 -17.62 -33.03
N PHE A 462 38.64 -16.73 -32.00
CA PHE A 462 37.98 -15.39 -31.86
C PHE A 462 36.58 -15.07 -32.49
N PRO A 463 35.91 -13.92 -32.19
CA PRO A 463 35.29 -13.41 -30.93
C PRO A 463 33.82 -12.85 -31.11
N LYS A 464 33.21 -12.34 -30.02
CA LYS A 464 32.01 -11.43 -29.87
C LYS A 464 30.57 -12.00 -29.76
N VAL A 465 30.00 -11.87 -28.54
CA VAL A 465 28.66 -11.36 -28.06
C VAL A 465 27.60 -10.98 -29.13
N PRO A 466 26.25 -11.08 -28.93
CA PRO A 466 25.43 -11.24 -27.70
C PRO A 466 24.36 -12.35 -27.68
N LEU A 467 23.78 -12.53 -26.48
CA LEU A 467 22.50 -13.17 -26.21
C LEU A 467 21.40 -12.72 -27.19
N ASP A 468 20.68 -13.68 -27.75
CA ASP A 468 19.23 -13.57 -27.92
C ASP A 468 18.60 -14.95 -28.15
N ILE A 469 17.45 -15.15 -27.52
CA ILE A 469 16.33 -16.02 -27.93
C ILE A 469 16.57 -17.53 -27.75
N MET A 470 16.19 -18.02 -26.56
CA MET A 470 15.67 -19.38 -26.42
C MET A 470 14.31 -19.41 -27.13
N SER A 471 14.26 -20.10 -28.27
CA SER A 471 13.03 -20.55 -28.91
C SER A 471 12.45 -21.71 -28.10
N ASP A 472 11.16 -21.62 -27.85
CA ASP A 472 10.31 -22.74 -27.42
C ASP A 472 10.32 -23.80 -28.52
N ASP A 473 10.88 -24.96 -28.22
CA ASP A 473 10.54 -26.22 -28.87
C ASP A 473 10.11 -27.17 -27.74
N GLU A 474 8.79 -27.26 -27.55
CA GLU A 474 8.14 -28.31 -26.78
C GLU A 474 8.26 -29.61 -27.59
N GLU A 475 9.30 -30.40 -27.34
CA GLU A 475 9.28 -31.82 -27.68
C GLU A 475 8.51 -32.56 -26.57
N GLU A 476 7.29 -32.96 -26.89
CA GLU A 476 6.49 -33.94 -26.14
C GLU A 476 7.23 -35.29 -26.14
N ASP A 477 7.94 -35.59 -25.04
CA ASP A 477 8.43 -36.94 -24.76
C ASP A 477 7.41 -37.67 -23.88
N ASP A 478 6.68 -38.58 -24.53
CA ASP A 478 5.64 -39.45 -24.02
C ASP A 478 6.25 -40.48 -23.03
N THR A 479 6.55 -40.04 -21.81
CA THR A 479 7.02 -40.89 -20.71
C THR A 479 6.05 -40.87 -19.53
N GLN A 480 5.43 -42.04 -19.33
CA GLN A 480 4.53 -42.43 -18.24
C GLN A 480 4.78 -41.72 -16.90
N HIS A 481 3.70 -41.17 -16.33
CA HIS A 481 3.60 -40.51 -15.03
C HIS A 481 4.29 -41.25 -13.86
N HIS A 482 5.55 -40.92 -13.62
CA HIS A 482 6.17 -41.04 -12.30
C HIS A 482 6.57 -39.64 -11.83
N GLU A 483 5.68 -38.95 -11.10
CA GLU A 483 6.08 -37.76 -10.35
C GLU A 483 7.25 -38.13 -9.43
N PRO A 484 8.42 -37.50 -9.56
CA PRO A 484 9.58 -37.86 -8.75
C PRO A 484 9.32 -37.52 -7.27
N GLU A 485 9.64 -38.43 -6.36
CA GLU A 485 9.50 -38.29 -4.89
C GLU A 485 10.05 -36.96 -4.31
N ASP A 486 10.91 -36.27 -5.05
CA ASP A 486 11.56 -35.03 -4.67
C ASP A 486 10.63 -33.79 -4.75
N THR A 487 9.58 -33.80 -5.59
CA THR A 487 8.62 -32.68 -5.69
C THR A 487 7.80 -32.54 -4.42
N ARG A 488 7.36 -33.67 -3.85
CA ARG A 488 6.57 -33.72 -2.60
C ARG A 488 7.31 -33.18 -1.38
N ARG A 489 8.64 -33.10 -1.41
CA ARG A 489 9.44 -32.58 -0.29
C ARG A 489 9.36 -31.07 -0.14
N HIS A 490 9.18 -30.36 -1.25
CA HIS A 490 9.16 -28.89 -1.25
C HIS A 490 7.74 -28.31 -1.09
N GLU A 491 6.69 -29.09 -1.36
CA GLU A 491 5.30 -28.65 -1.21
C GLU A 491 4.96 -28.12 0.19
N PRO A 492 5.32 -28.80 1.31
CA PRO A 492 4.98 -28.30 2.64
C PRO A 492 5.70 -26.99 3.00
N VAL A 493 6.90 -26.77 2.45
CA VAL A 493 7.65 -25.53 2.65
C VAL A 493 7.03 -24.40 1.82
N ALA A 494 6.71 -24.66 0.56
CA ALA A 494 6.01 -23.72 -0.31
C ALA A 494 4.63 -23.31 0.25
N GLU A 495 3.87 -24.28 0.76
CA GLU A 495 2.59 -24.05 1.45
C GLU A 495 2.76 -23.15 2.66
N SER A 496 3.80 -23.38 3.47
CA SER A 496 4.08 -22.55 4.65
C SER A 496 4.44 -21.12 4.26
N ILE A 497 5.29 -20.95 3.25
CA ILE A 497 5.69 -19.63 2.73
C ILE A 497 4.49 -18.87 2.20
N TRP A 498 3.66 -19.52 1.39
CA TRP A 498 2.47 -18.89 0.82
C TRP A 498 1.50 -18.45 1.92
N CYS A 499 1.21 -19.30 2.91
CA CYS A 499 0.33 -18.96 4.02
C CYS A 499 0.87 -17.75 4.81
N VAL A 500 2.18 -17.68 5.03
CA VAL A 500 2.80 -16.55 5.73
C VAL A 500 2.76 -15.27 4.88
N LEU A 501 2.98 -15.35 3.57
CA LEU A 501 2.89 -14.19 2.66
C LEU A 501 1.48 -13.60 2.64
N VAL A 502 0.45 -14.43 2.48
CA VAL A 502 -0.96 -13.97 2.46
C VAL A 502 -1.35 -13.41 3.82
N PHE A 503 -0.99 -14.08 4.92
CA PHE A 503 -1.27 -13.57 6.26
C PHE A 503 -0.59 -12.21 6.53
N ARG A 504 0.69 -12.09 6.16
CA ARG A 504 1.46 -10.85 6.27
C ARG A 504 0.80 -9.73 5.46
N MET A 505 0.40 -10.02 4.21
CA MET A 505 -0.29 -9.07 3.35
C MET A 505 -1.55 -8.52 3.99
N LEU A 506 -2.41 -9.38 4.52
CA LEU A 506 -3.64 -8.96 5.19
C LEU A 506 -3.34 -8.11 6.44
N CYS A 507 -2.33 -8.48 7.23
CA CYS A 507 -1.92 -7.71 8.41
C CYS A 507 -1.37 -6.33 8.02
N TRP A 508 -0.52 -6.27 7.00
CA TRP A 508 0.10 -5.04 6.49
C TRP A 508 -0.96 -4.08 5.93
N LEU A 509 -1.88 -4.58 5.10
CA LEU A 509 -2.99 -3.79 4.56
C LEU A 509 -3.99 -3.35 5.64
N THR A 510 -4.09 -4.09 6.75
CA THR A 510 -4.90 -3.70 7.91
C THR A 510 -4.23 -2.62 8.76
N LEU A 511 -2.90 -2.66 8.85
CA LEU A 511 -2.09 -1.68 9.59
C LEU A 511 -2.04 -0.32 8.87
N HIS A 512 -2.11 -0.31 7.55
CA HIS A 512 -1.95 0.91 6.75
C HIS A 512 -3.24 1.39 6.09
N ASP A 513 -3.24 2.67 5.73
CA ASP A 513 -4.29 3.26 4.93
C ASP A 513 -3.72 4.20 3.87
N PHE A 514 -4.51 4.43 2.83
CA PHE A 514 -4.16 5.26 1.69
C PHE A 514 -5.30 6.25 1.48
N ASP A 515 -4.98 7.47 1.04
CA ASP A 515 -6.03 8.42 0.70
C ASP A 515 -6.77 7.95 -0.56
N LYS A 516 -8.10 7.94 -0.53
CA LYS A 516 -8.91 7.42 -1.64
C LYS A 516 -8.79 8.26 -2.92
N GLY A 517 -8.38 9.51 -2.81
CA GLY A 517 -8.19 10.43 -3.93
C GLY A 517 -6.75 10.45 -4.43
N ASP A 518 -5.83 9.79 -3.72
CA ASP A 518 -4.43 9.66 -4.07
C ASP A 518 -4.26 8.51 -5.07
N LEU A 519 -3.79 8.87 -6.25
CA LEU A 519 -3.50 7.96 -7.35
C LEU A 519 -2.08 8.26 -7.80
N GLN A 520 -1.26 7.22 -7.93
CA GLN A 520 0.10 7.39 -8.38
C GLN A 520 0.10 7.90 -9.83
N VAL A 521 0.64 9.10 -10.02
CA VAL A 521 0.97 9.63 -11.35
C VAL A 521 2.41 9.19 -11.69
N SER A 522 2.72 9.08 -12.99
CA SER A 522 4.03 8.58 -13.46
C SER A 522 5.20 9.47 -13.00
N GLN A 523 5.75 9.16 -11.82
CA GLN A 523 6.79 9.90 -11.11
C GLN A 523 7.97 9.03 -10.69
N SER A 524 7.88 7.72 -10.91
CA SER A 524 8.85 6.69 -10.54
C SER A 524 10.24 6.89 -11.13
N GLU A 525 10.32 7.50 -12.31
CA GLU A 525 11.58 7.91 -12.94
C GLU A 525 12.33 8.99 -12.15
N LEU A 526 11.66 9.69 -11.24
CA LEU A 526 12.24 10.79 -10.45
C LEU A 526 12.98 10.30 -9.20
N LEU A 527 12.89 9.01 -8.87
CA LEU A 527 13.59 8.44 -7.73
C LEU A 527 15.11 8.63 -7.88
N GLY A 528 15.68 9.43 -6.99
CA GLY A 528 17.12 9.74 -7.00
C GLY A 528 17.53 10.84 -7.98
N LEU A 529 16.61 11.39 -8.78
CA LEU A 529 16.90 12.53 -9.66
C LEU A 529 16.93 13.85 -8.87
N GLN A 530 18.01 14.61 -9.02
CA GLN A 530 18.19 15.93 -8.40
C GLN A 530 17.86 17.07 -9.37
N LEU A 531 16.73 16.99 -10.06
CA LEU A 531 16.31 18.07 -10.96
C LEU A 531 15.96 19.31 -10.13
N PRO A 532 16.70 20.44 -10.28
CA PRO A 532 16.48 21.64 -9.50
C PRO A 532 15.18 22.33 -9.92
N VAL A 533 14.41 22.79 -8.93
CA VAL A 533 13.15 23.52 -9.12
C VAL A 533 13.08 24.68 -8.13
N TYR A 534 12.39 25.74 -8.52
CA TYR A 534 12.15 26.90 -7.68
C TYR A 534 10.79 26.79 -6.99
N VAL A 535 10.70 27.21 -5.74
CA VAL A 535 9.43 27.24 -4.98
C VAL A 535 9.16 28.66 -4.50
N SER A 536 7.93 29.13 -4.73
CA SER A 536 7.40 30.44 -4.31
C SER A 536 6.25 30.34 -3.33
#